data_AF-A0A6B2KV86-F1
#
_entry.id   AF-A0A6B2KV86-F1
#
_cell.length_a   1.000
_cell.length_b   1.000
_cell.length_c   1.000
_cell.angle_alpha   90.00
_cell.angle_beta   90.00
_cell.angle_gamma   90.00
#
_symmetry.space_group_name_H-M   'P 1'
#
loop_
_entity.id
_entity.type
_entity.pdbx_description
1 polymer ?
#
loop_
_entity_poly.entity_id
_entity_poly.type
_entity_poly.pdbx_seq_one_letter_code
_entity_poly.pdbx_strand_id
1 'polypeptide(L)'
;MKRSPALISFSREHHSALVLAMRINRAGNDVHALAAVQPAPAFLADLEAHFSAEEAQFSATLATLPQLACRFADDHAELRALMARLHATELTVLPEFGQKLAAHVRFEERELFPALEALTAAD
;
A
#
# COMPACT_ATOMS: atom_id res chain seq x y z
N MET A 1 -7.46 -7.44 -21.32
CA MET A 1 -6.18 -6.74 -21.50
C MET A 1 -5.14 -7.41 -20.63
N LYS A 2 -3.89 -7.54 -21.08
CA LYS A 2 -2.81 -8.10 -20.25
C LYS A 2 -2.19 -6.94 -19.46
N ARG A 3 -2.05 -7.08 -18.14
CA ARG A 3 -1.32 -6.13 -17.30
C ARG A 3 0.07 -5.84 -17.86
N SER A 4 0.45 -4.57 -17.86
CA SER A 4 1.79 -4.17 -18.23
C SER A 4 2.82 -4.83 -17.29
N PRO A 5 4.05 -5.10 -17.75
CA PRO A 5 5.09 -5.71 -16.90
C PRO A 5 5.35 -4.92 -15.61
N ALA A 6 5.26 -3.58 -15.66
CA ALA A 6 5.41 -2.72 -14.49
C ALA A 6 4.32 -2.99 -13.45
N LEU A 7 3.04 -3.00 -13.85
CA LEU A 7 1.92 -3.30 -12.96
C LEU A 7 2.01 -4.71 -12.36
N ILE A 8 2.50 -5.69 -13.12
CA ILE A 8 2.74 -7.05 -12.61
C ILE A 8 3.83 -7.04 -11.52
N SER A 9 4.86 -6.22 -11.64
CA SER A 9 5.91 -6.10 -10.62
C SER A 9 5.33 -5.57 -9.32
N PHE A 10 4.64 -4.43 -9.37
CA PHE A 10 4.00 -3.83 -8.18
C PHE A 10 2.98 -4.79 -7.53
N SER A 11 2.16 -5.45 -8.34
CA SER A 11 1.20 -6.46 -7.85
C SER A 11 1.86 -7.63 -7.11
N ARG A 12 3.11 -7.99 -7.44
CA ARG A 12 3.84 -9.06 -6.73
C ARG A 12 4.31 -8.59 -5.36
N GLU A 13 4.77 -7.35 -5.28
CA GLU A 13 5.23 -6.72 -4.04
C GLU A 13 4.07 -6.54 -3.04
N HIS A 14 2.84 -6.34 -3.52
CA HIS A 14 1.62 -6.32 -2.70
C HIS A 14 1.38 -7.59 -1.88
N HIS A 15 1.91 -8.75 -2.29
CA HIS A 15 1.64 -10.00 -1.58
C HIS A 15 2.14 -9.97 -0.13
N SER A 16 3.34 -9.44 0.10
CA SER A 16 3.91 -9.36 1.45
C SER A 16 3.13 -8.38 2.33
N ALA A 17 2.70 -7.25 1.77
CA ALA A 17 1.83 -6.26 2.41
C ALA A 17 0.49 -6.87 2.85
N LEU A 18 -0.18 -7.62 1.96
CA LEU A 18 -1.44 -8.29 2.28
C LEU A 18 -1.28 -9.39 3.35
N VAL A 19 -0.18 -10.15 3.32
CA VAL A 19 0.11 -11.16 4.34
C VAL A 19 0.29 -10.52 5.70
N LEU A 20 1.04 -9.41 5.79
CA LEU A 20 1.21 -8.67 7.03
C LEU A 20 -0.12 -8.10 7.52
N ALA A 21 -0.86 -7.40 6.66
CA ALA A 21 -2.16 -6.82 6.99
C ALA A 21 -3.15 -7.89 7.52
N MET A 22 -3.17 -9.06 6.90
CA MET A 22 -4.00 -10.19 7.35
C MET A 22 -3.58 -10.70 8.74
N ARG A 23 -2.27 -10.82 9.02
CA ARG A 23 -1.78 -11.22 10.35
C ARG A 23 -2.13 -10.19 11.43
N ILE A 24 -1.97 -8.91 11.13
CA ILE A 24 -2.35 -7.80 12.02
C ILE A 24 -3.85 -7.84 12.31
N ASN A 25 -4.69 -7.95 11.28
CA ASN A 25 -6.14 -7.99 11.44
C ASN A 25 -6.60 -9.20 12.27
N ARG A 26 -5.90 -10.34 12.19
CA ARG A 26 -6.15 -11.52 13.03
C ARG A 26 -5.74 -11.32 14.49
N ALA A 27 -4.68 -10.56 14.74
CA ALA A 27 -4.28 -10.19 16.10
C ALA A 27 -5.29 -9.25 16.77
N GLY A 28 -6.03 -8.46 15.98
CA GLY A 28 -7.05 -7.55 16.50
C GLY A 28 -6.42 -6.51 17.43
N ASN A 29 -6.96 -6.38 18.65
CA ASN A 29 -6.44 -5.45 19.66
C ASN A 29 -5.62 -6.16 20.76
N ASP A 30 -5.26 -7.43 20.58
CA ASP A 30 -4.43 -8.16 21.56
C ASP A 30 -2.97 -7.70 21.46
N VAL A 31 -2.48 -7.08 22.53
CA VAL A 31 -1.13 -6.48 22.57
C VAL A 31 -0.02 -7.52 22.38
N HIS A 32 -0.17 -8.73 22.93
CA HIS A 32 0.82 -9.79 22.77
C HIS A 32 0.83 -10.34 21.35
N ALA A 33 -0.36 -10.53 20.76
CA ALA A 33 -0.47 -10.94 19.37
C ALA A 33 0.07 -9.88 18.41
N LEU A 34 -0.19 -8.59 18.67
CA LEU A 34 0.31 -7.46 17.89
C LEU A 34 1.84 -7.37 17.94
N ALA A 35 2.44 -7.55 19.12
CA ALA A 35 3.90 -7.61 19.26
C ALA A 35 4.53 -8.74 18.43
N ALA A 36 3.86 -9.89 18.32
CA ALA A 36 4.33 -11.04 17.54
C ALA A 36 4.23 -10.85 16.00
N VAL A 37 3.50 -9.83 15.55
CA VAL A 37 3.28 -9.53 14.12
C VAL A 37 3.80 -8.15 13.72
N GLN A 38 4.53 -7.46 14.60
CA GLN A 38 5.15 -6.18 14.30
C GLN A 38 6.07 -6.33 13.06
N PRO A 39 5.96 -5.43 12.06
CA PRO A 39 6.84 -5.46 10.91
C PRO A 39 8.28 -5.14 11.32
N ALA A 40 9.23 -5.84 10.69
CA ALA A 40 10.63 -5.49 10.82
C ALA A 40 10.92 -4.12 10.19
N PRO A 41 11.91 -3.34 10.68
CA PRO A 41 12.29 -2.07 10.06
C PRO A 41 12.59 -2.17 8.57
N ALA A 42 13.22 -3.27 8.13
CA ALA A 42 13.48 -3.53 6.71
C ALA A 42 12.20 -3.61 5.89
N PHE A 43 11.14 -4.24 6.40
CA PHE A 43 9.85 -4.29 5.71
C PHE A 43 9.25 -2.89 5.54
N LEU A 44 9.34 -2.03 6.57
CA LEU A 44 8.85 -0.66 6.47
C LEU A 44 9.65 0.17 5.45
N ALA A 45 10.97 -0.05 5.37
CA ALA A 45 11.80 0.58 4.35
C ALA A 45 11.47 0.09 2.93
N ASP A 46 11.24 -1.21 2.74
CA ASP A 46 10.82 -1.78 1.46
C ASP A 46 9.45 -1.24 1.03
N LEU A 47 8.52 -1.09 1.97
CA LEU A 47 7.20 -0.51 1.71
C LEU A 47 7.29 0.98 1.30
N GLU A 48 8.17 1.76 1.93
CA GLU A 48 8.41 3.15 1.50
C GLU A 48 9.01 3.23 0.10
N ALA A 49 9.97 2.35 -0.21
CA ALA A 49 10.57 2.27 -1.53
C ALA A 49 9.54 1.91 -2.60
N HIS A 50 8.61 1.01 -2.27
CA HIS A 50 7.47 0.65 -3.11
C HIS A 50 6.59 1.86 -3.43
N PHE A 51 6.10 2.59 -2.42
CA PHE A 51 5.29 3.80 -2.62
C PHE A 51 6.00 4.84 -3.49
N SER A 52 7.28 5.07 -3.22
CA SER A 52 8.09 6.02 -4.01
C SER A 52 8.22 5.60 -5.48
N ALA A 53 8.36 4.29 -5.74
CA ALA A 53 8.46 3.77 -7.09
C ALA A 53 7.14 3.90 -7.86
N GLU A 54 6.00 3.66 -7.21
CA GLU A 54 4.69 3.84 -7.80
C GLU A 54 4.37 5.31 -8.09
N GLU A 55 4.64 6.21 -7.14
CA GLU A 55 4.48 7.65 -7.32
C GLU A 55 5.28 8.16 -8.53
N ALA A 56 6.53 7.73 -8.65
CA ALA A 56 7.36 8.06 -9.80
C ALA A 56 6.79 7.50 -11.11
N GLN A 57 6.40 6.22 -11.11
CA GLN A 57 5.90 5.51 -12.29
C GLN A 57 4.58 6.09 -12.81
N PHE A 58 3.66 6.46 -11.91
CA PHE A 58 2.30 6.85 -12.28
C PHE A 58 2.07 8.35 -12.32
N SER A 59 3.04 9.18 -11.93
CA SER A 59 2.95 10.65 -11.86
C SER A 59 2.28 11.30 -13.08
N ALA A 60 2.73 10.98 -14.29
CA ALA A 60 2.18 11.56 -15.53
C ALA A 60 0.74 11.11 -15.79
N THR A 61 0.43 9.84 -15.58
CA THR A 61 -0.89 9.27 -15.88
C THR A 61 -1.93 9.71 -14.84
N LEU A 62 -1.54 9.77 -13.56
CA LEU A 62 -2.38 10.24 -12.46
C LEU A 62 -2.86 11.69 -12.64
N ALA A 63 -2.10 12.53 -13.36
CA ALA A 63 -2.53 13.88 -13.70
C ALA A 63 -3.85 13.91 -14.53
N THR A 64 -4.19 12.81 -15.19
CA THR A 64 -5.44 12.67 -15.96
C THR A 64 -6.58 12.00 -15.16
N LEU A 65 -6.29 11.52 -13.94
CA LEU A 65 -7.21 10.80 -13.07
C LEU A 65 -7.29 11.46 -11.67
N PRO A 66 -7.75 12.72 -11.56
CA PRO A 66 -7.56 13.54 -10.35
C PRO A 66 -8.17 12.94 -9.08
N GLN A 67 -9.31 12.24 -9.18
CA GLN A 67 -9.95 11.61 -8.02
C GLN A 67 -9.14 10.42 -7.50
N LEU A 68 -8.62 9.58 -8.42
CA LEU A 68 -7.79 8.43 -8.06
C LEU A 68 -6.41 8.89 -7.57
N ALA A 69 -5.87 9.95 -8.18
CA ALA A 69 -4.61 10.56 -7.76
C ALA A 69 -4.68 11.12 -6.34
N CYS A 70 -5.78 11.81 -5.99
CA CYS A 70 -5.98 12.32 -4.63
C CYS A 70 -6.01 11.16 -3.62
N ARG A 71 -6.84 10.14 -3.87
CA ARG A 71 -6.94 8.96 -2.99
C ARG A 71 -5.61 8.23 -2.83
N PHE A 72 -4.89 8.01 -3.93
CA PHE A 72 -3.58 7.35 -3.92
C PHE A 72 -2.57 8.12 -3.05
N ALA A 73 -2.47 9.44 -3.24
CA ALA A 73 -1.59 10.29 -2.45
C ALA A 73 -2.00 10.35 -0.96
N ASP A 74 -3.29 10.43 -0.67
CA ASP A 74 -3.83 10.45 0.69
C ASP A 74 -3.54 9.13 1.42
N ASP A 75 -3.82 7.98 0.78
CA ASP A 75 -3.53 6.65 1.34
C ASP A 75 -2.03 6.51 1.66
N HIS A 76 -1.14 6.93 0.76
CA HIS A 76 0.30 6.91 0.99
C HIS A 76 0.71 7.82 2.15
N ALA A 77 0.17 9.03 2.23
CA ALA A 77 0.49 9.96 3.32
C ALA A 77 0.07 9.41 4.68
N GLU A 78 -1.14 8.83 4.77
CA GLU A 78 -1.64 8.20 5.99
C GLU A 78 -0.80 6.97 6.39
N LEU A 79 -0.47 6.10 5.43
CA LEU A 79 0.36 4.92 5.68
C LEU A 79 1.76 5.33 6.17
N ARG A 80 2.39 6.34 5.57
CA ARG A 80 3.67 6.90 6.04
C ARG A 80 3.59 7.46 7.45
N ALA A 81 2.50 8.16 7.79
CA ALA A 81 2.30 8.66 9.15
C ALA A 81 2.21 7.52 10.18
N LEU A 82 1.51 6.43 9.85
CA LEU A 82 1.42 5.23 10.68
C LEU A 82 2.77 4.52 10.77
N MET A 83 3.51 4.40 9.68
CA MET A 83 4.86 3.85 9.65
C MET A 83 5.82 4.63 10.56
N ALA A 84 5.74 5.96 10.57
CA ALA A 84 6.56 6.79 11.47
C ALA A 84 6.28 6.48 12.96
N ARG A 85 5.02 6.26 13.32
CA ARG A 85 4.63 5.84 14.69
C ARG A 85 5.09 4.42 15.02
N LEU A 86 5.05 3.50 14.05
CA LEU A 86 5.62 2.15 14.20
C LEU A 86 7.14 2.18 14.41
N HIS A 87 7.87 3.06 13.72
CA HIS A 87 9.31 3.27 13.97
C HIS A 87 9.58 3.78 15.39
N ALA A 88 8.67 4.59 15.94
CA ALA A 88 8.68 5.00 17.34
C ALA A 88 8.17 3.93 18.32
N THR A 89 8.00 2.67 17.86
CA THR A 89 7.55 1.50 18.64
C THR A 89 6.12 1.59 19.17
N GLU A 90 5.27 2.43 18.59
CA GLU A 90 3.88 2.61 19.00
C GLU A 90 2.98 1.50 18.41
N LEU A 91 2.93 0.32 19.04
CA LEU A 91 2.21 -0.84 18.51
C LEU A 91 0.69 -0.69 18.47
N THR A 92 0.13 0.28 19.20
CA THR A 92 -1.31 0.56 19.21
C THR A 92 -1.85 0.99 17.85
N VAL A 93 -0.98 1.42 16.93
CA VAL A 93 -1.35 1.83 15.56
C VAL A 93 -1.39 0.66 14.58
N LEU A 94 -0.86 -0.52 14.96
CA LEU A 94 -0.81 -1.67 14.06
C LEU A 94 -2.17 -2.04 13.48
N PRO A 95 -3.28 -2.13 14.26
CA PRO A 95 -4.58 -2.48 13.71
C PRO A 95 -5.04 -1.51 12.61
N GLU A 96 -4.82 -0.21 12.82
CA GLU A 96 -5.13 0.83 11.83
C GLU A 96 -4.25 0.68 10.58
N PHE A 97 -2.94 0.51 10.76
CA PHE A 97 -1.98 0.27 9.68
C PHE A 97 -2.36 -0.94 8.84
N GLY A 98 -2.70 -2.08 9.46
CA GLY A 98 -3.11 -3.29 8.74
C GLY A 98 -4.40 -3.10 7.95
N GLN A 99 -5.37 -2.36 8.48
CA GLN A 99 -6.62 -2.04 7.77
C GLN A 99 -6.37 -1.13 6.58
N LYS A 100 -5.62 -0.03 6.79
CA LYS A 100 -5.27 0.94 5.74
C LYS A 100 -4.43 0.29 4.64
N LEU A 101 -3.43 -0.52 4.99
CA LEU A 101 -2.58 -1.19 4.01
C LEU A 101 -3.37 -2.17 3.14
N ALA A 102 -4.28 -2.95 3.74
CA ALA A 102 -5.15 -3.83 2.97
C ALA A 102 -6.16 -3.06 2.09
N ALA A 103 -6.67 -1.93 2.56
CA ALA A 103 -7.60 -1.09 1.80
C ALA A 103 -6.90 -0.44 0.59
N HIS A 104 -5.70 0.09 0.80
CA HIS A 104 -4.85 0.69 -0.21
C HIS A 104 -4.47 -0.32 -1.31
N VAL A 105 -3.94 -1.49 -0.97
CA VAL A 105 -3.63 -2.53 -1.98
C VAL A 105 -4.87 -2.96 -2.76
N ARG A 106 -6.04 -3.07 -2.11
CA ARG A 106 -7.29 -3.40 -2.81
C ARG A 106 -7.72 -2.30 -3.76
N PHE A 107 -7.55 -1.05 -3.37
CA PHE A 107 -7.81 0.10 -4.21
C PHE A 107 -6.94 0.05 -5.47
N GLU A 108 -5.65 -0.19 -5.30
CA GLU A 108 -4.72 -0.22 -6.43
C GLU A 108 -5.07 -1.33 -7.42
N GLU A 109 -5.25 -2.53 -6.91
CA GLU A 109 -5.52 -3.72 -7.71
C GLU A 109 -6.85 -3.67 -8.46
N ARG A 110 -7.87 -3.02 -7.89
CA ARG A 110 -9.26 -3.08 -8.37
C ARG A 110 -9.74 -1.80 -9.03
N GLU A 111 -9.11 -0.67 -8.75
CA GLU A 111 -9.56 0.65 -9.19
C GLU A 111 -8.44 1.36 -9.94
N LEU A 112 -7.28 1.59 -9.30
CA LEU A 112 -6.21 2.38 -9.90
C LEU A 112 -5.57 1.67 -11.11
N PHE A 113 -5.07 0.45 -10.94
CA PHE A 113 -4.39 -0.27 -12.01
C PHE A 113 -5.29 -0.50 -13.23
N PRO A 114 -6.56 -0.94 -13.08
CA PRO A 114 -7.47 -1.02 -14.22
C PRO A 114 -7.70 0.32 -14.94
N ALA A 115 -7.77 1.44 -14.20
CA ALA A 115 -7.91 2.76 -14.79
C ALA A 115 -6.65 3.19 -15.56
N LEU A 116 -5.46 2.92 -15.01
CA LEU A 116 -4.18 3.17 -15.68
C LEU A 116 -4.03 2.34 -16.96
N GLU A 117 -4.43 1.06 -16.94
CA GLU A 117 -4.43 0.20 -18.12
C GLU A 117 -5.40 0.67 -19.21
N ALA A 118 -6.57 1.18 -18.83
CA ALA A 118 -7.56 1.68 -19.78
C ALA A 118 -7.04 2.88 -20.58
N LEU A 119 -6.20 3.71 -19.96
CA LEU A 119 -5.55 4.83 -20.63
C LEU A 119 -4.49 4.37 -21.62
N THR A 120 -3.70 3.35 -21.29
CA THR A 120 -2.63 2.86 -22.18
C THR A 120 -3.11 2.00 -23.34
N ALA A 121 -4.37 1.52 -23.31
CA ALA A 121 -4.99 0.80 -24.43
C ALA A 121 -5.84 1.69 -25.35
N ALA A 122 -6.00 2.97 -24.99
CA ALA A 122 -6.67 3.97 -25.82
C ALA A 122 -5.70 4.70 -26.77
N ASP A 123 -4.40 4.44 -26.65
CA ASP A 123 -3.32 4.84 -27.57
C ASP A 123 -3.02 3.73 -28.60
#